data_AF-A0A6L3ZG80-F1
#
_entry.id   AF-A0A6L3ZG80-F1
#
_cell.length_a   1.000
_cell.length_b   1.000
_cell.length_c   1.000
_cell.angle_alpha   90.00
_cell.angle_beta   90.00
_cell.angle_gamma   90.00
#
_symmetry.space_group_name_H-M   'P 1'
#
loop_
_entity.id
_entity.type
_entity.pdbx_description
1 polymer ?
#
loop_
_entity_poly.entity_id
_entity_poly.type
_entity_poly.pdbx_seq_one_letter_code
_entity_poly.pdbx_strand_id
1 'polypeptide(L)'
;MAFLRRMGWFLVGVGLGTLLVIFMFGDREFKCSYFPNDRVLSDLQKKELLFSPAVECLNSCMSADTTFYTGVLNNSDVDFEFNKRGTDNMCNTYKLDYQGNNGVHSFYIKNCDSTATVMRWTLPEGVSCDCPE
;
A
#
# COMPACT_ATOMS: atom_id res chain seq x y z
N MET A 1 -42.18 -6.38 35.84
CA MET A 1 -42.00 -7.82 35.54
C MET A 1 -42.02 -8.19 34.05
N ALA A 2 -42.57 -7.38 33.12
CA ALA A 2 -42.63 -7.76 31.70
C ALA A 2 -41.39 -7.33 30.87
N PHE A 3 -40.72 -6.24 31.26
CA PHE A 3 -39.60 -5.64 30.50
C PHE A 3 -38.34 -6.52 30.50
N LEU A 4 -37.92 -7.03 31.67
CA LEU A 4 -36.75 -7.91 31.82
C LEU A 4 -36.90 -9.20 31.00
N ARG A 5 -38.11 -9.79 31.00
CA ARG A 5 -38.40 -10.98 30.19
C ARG A 5 -38.28 -10.68 28.70
N ARG A 6 -38.80 -9.54 28.24
CA ARG A 6 -38.69 -9.10 26.85
C ARG A 6 -37.23 -8.84 26.45
N MET A 7 -36.45 -8.21 27.32
CA MET A 7 -35.02 -7.96 27.09
C MET A 7 -34.19 -9.25 27.03
N GLY A 8 -34.48 -10.24 27.88
CA GLY A 8 -33.82 -11.55 27.83
C GLY A 8 -34.00 -12.26 26.48
N TRP A 9 -35.22 -12.28 25.95
CA TRP A 9 -35.48 -12.87 24.62
C TRP A 9 -34.74 -12.14 23.49
N PHE A 10 -34.60 -10.81 23.56
CA PHE A 10 -33.80 -10.05 22.60
C PHE A 10 -32.30 -10.38 22.69
N LEU A 11 -31.75 -10.49 23.90
CA LEU A 11 -30.33 -10.83 24.10
C LEU A 11 -29.97 -12.22 23.58
N VAL A 12 -30.89 -13.18 23.65
CA VAL A 12 -30.70 -14.51 23.03
C VAL A 12 -30.57 -14.40 21.51
N GLY A 13 -31.45 -13.64 20.87
CA GLY A 13 -31.39 -13.40 19.43
C GLY A 13 -30.12 -12.64 19.01
N VAL A 14 -29.74 -11.61 19.76
CA VAL A 14 -28.49 -10.87 19.54
C VAL A 14 -27.28 -11.78 19.72
N GLY A 15 -27.24 -12.58 20.79
CA GLY A 15 -26.14 -13.52 21.04
C GLY A 15 -25.99 -14.54 19.93
N LEU A 16 -27.10 -15.11 19.44
CA LEU A 16 -27.08 -16.07 18.33
C LEU A 16 -26.65 -15.41 17.02
N GLY A 17 -27.09 -14.16 16.76
CA GLY A 17 -26.65 -13.36 15.62
C GLY A 17 -25.16 -13.02 15.69
N THR A 18 -24.65 -12.61 16.85
CA THR A 18 -23.23 -12.31 17.06
C THR A 18 -22.36 -13.55 16.88
N LEU A 19 -22.77 -14.71 17.40
CA LEU A 19 -22.05 -15.97 17.19
C LEU A 19 -21.96 -16.33 15.70
N LEU A 20 -23.04 -16.14 14.94
CA LEU A 20 -23.05 -16.37 13.50
C LEU A 20 -22.09 -15.42 12.78
N VAL A 21 -22.11 -14.12 13.11
CA VAL A 21 -21.19 -13.14 12.52
C VAL A 21 -19.73 -13.50 12.83
N ILE A 22 -19.41 -13.84 14.08
CA ILE A 22 -18.05 -14.28 14.46
C ILE A 22 -17.66 -15.54 13.69
N PHE A 23 -18.55 -16.50 13.54
CA PHE A 23 -18.27 -17.72 12.77
C PHE A 23 -18.01 -17.43 11.27
N MET A 24 -18.75 -16.50 10.67
CA MET A 24 -18.58 -16.15 9.25
C MET A 24 -17.35 -15.27 8.98
N PHE A 25 -16.98 -14.40 9.93
CA PHE A 25 -16.03 -13.29 9.71
C PHE A 25 -14.84 -13.25 10.69
N GLY A 26 -14.76 -14.14 11.68
CA GLY A 26 -13.85 -14.03 12.83
C GLY A 26 -12.37 -13.99 12.50
N ASP A 27 -11.91 -14.83 11.57
CA ASP A 27 -10.47 -14.96 11.24
C ASP A 27 -10.10 -14.31 9.90
N ARG A 28 -10.93 -13.40 9.37
CA ARG A 28 -10.63 -12.73 8.10
C ARG A 28 -9.85 -11.45 8.34
N GLU A 29 -8.63 -11.39 7.79
CA GLU A 29 -7.91 -10.12 7.63
C GLU A 29 -8.63 -9.26 6.59
N PHE A 30 -9.48 -8.35 7.05
CA PHE A 30 -10.11 -7.35 6.19
C PHE A 30 -9.08 -6.29 5.82
N LYS A 31 -8.40 -6.46 4.69
CA LYS A 31 -7.72 -5.36 4.03
C LYS A 31 -8.79 -4.43 3.46
N CYS A 32 -8.93 -3.23 4.01
CA CYS A 32 -9.88 -2.23 3.54
C CYS A 32 -9.40 -1.58 2.23
N SER A 33 -9.31 -2.36 1.14
CA SER A 33 -8.81 -1.92 -0.18
C SER A 33 -9.63 -0.79 -0.85
N TYR A 34 -10.64 -0.25 -0.16
CA TYR A 34 -11.42 0.89 -0.62
C TYR A 34 -10.69 2.22 -0.41
N PHE A 35 -9.79 2.32 0.59
CA PHE A 35 -9.13 3.57 0.90
C PHE A 35 -8.29 4.09 -0.28
N PRO A 36 -8.19 5.42 -0.47
CA PRO A 36 -7.45 6.00 -1.58
C PRO A 36 -6.01 5.48 -1.70
N ASN A 37 -5.32 5.29 -0.57
CA ASN A 37 -3.97 4.73 -0.50
C ASN A 37 -3.92 3.32 -1.14
N ASP A 38 -4.68 2.38 -0.57
CA ASP A 38 -4.73 0.99 -1.01
C ASP A 38 -5.17 0.83 -2.47
N ARG A 39 -6.01 1.75 -2.97
CA ARG A 39 -6.40 1.76 -4.38
C ARG A 39 -5.23 2.07 -5.31
N VAL A 40 -4.41 3.06 -4.98
CA VAL A 40 -3.21 3.38 -5.78
C VAL A 40 -2.22 2.22 -5.70
N LEU A 41 -1.98 1.70 -4.50
CA LEU A 41 -1.06 0.58 -4.31
C LEU A 41 -1.51 -0.69 -5.04
N SER A 42 -2.80 -1.06 -4.94
CA SER A 42 -3.33 -2.23 -5.63
C SER A 42 -3.39 -2.07 -7.16
N ASP A 43 -3.50 -0.84 -7.66
CA ASP A 43 -3.36 -0.55 -9.09
C ASP A 43 -1.91 -0.73 -9.55
N LEU A 44 -0.94 -0.20 -8.79
CA LEU A 44 0.49 -0.38 -9.07
C LEU A 44 0.91 -1.85 -9.02
N GLN A 45 0.40 -2.64 -8.09
CA GLN A 45 0.70 -4.07 -7.96
C GLN A 45 0.25 -4.92 -9.16
N LYS A 46 -0.75 -4.47 -9.92
CA LYS A 46 -1.27 -5.19 -11.09
C LYS A 46 -0.51 -4.89 -12.38
N LYS A 47 0.37 -3.88 -12.35
CA LYS A 47 1.08 -3.36 -13.52
C LYS A 47 2.49 -3.92 -13.59
N GLU A 48 3.05 -3.90 -14.78
CA GLU A 48 4.46 -4.26 -14.97
C GLU A 48 5.36 -3.16 -14.37
N LEU A 49 6.22 -3.55 -13.43
CA LEU A 49 7.18 -2.65 -12.79
C LEU A 49 8.42 -2.48 -13.67
N LEU A 50 8.67 -1.24 -14.08
CA LEU A 50 9.86 -0.85 -14.83
C LEU A 50 10.75 0.03 -13.94
N PHE A 51 12.07 -0.06 -14.12
CA PHE A 51 13.04 0.69 -13.33
C PHE A 51 13.82 1.65 -14.23
N SER A 52 14.12 2.85 -13.73
CA SER A 52 15.08 3.73 -14.37
C SER A 52 16.51 3.22 -14.12
N PRO A 53 17.50 3.57 -14.97
CA PRO A 53 18.88 3.14 -14.80
C PRO A 53 19.47 3.51 -13.42
N ALA A 54 19.12 4.68 -12.90
CA ALA A 54 19.51 5.12 -11.55
C ALA A 54 18.95 4.19 -10.46
N VAL A 55 17.70 3.75 -10.60
CA VAL A 55 17.05 2.84 -9.65
C VAL A 55 17.60 1.42 -9.78
N GLU A 56 17.95 0.95 -10.97
CA GLU A 56 18.60 -0.36 -11.16
C GLU A 56 19.96 -0.44 -10.45
N CYS A 57 20.73 0.65 -10.48
CA CYS A 57 21.96 0.76 -9.70
C CYS A 57 21.68 0.70 -8.18
N LEU A 58 20.67 1.44 -7.71
CA LEU A 58 20.28 1.42 -6.29
C LEU A 58 19.78 0.05 -5.85
N ASN A 59 19.07 -0.67 -6.71
CA ASN A 59 18.60 -2.02 -6.44
C ASN A 59 19.76 -2.99 -6.25
N SER A 60 20.79 -2.86 -7.07
CA SER A 60 22.01 -3.65 -6.95
C SER A 60 22.76 -3.31 -5.65
N CYS A 61 22.85 -2.04 -5.28
CA CYS A 61 23.49 -1.58 -4.04
C CYS A 61 22.77 -2.08 -2.79
N MET A 62 21.44 -2.01 -2.77
CA MET A 62 20.59 -2.35 -1.63
C MET A 62 20.15 -3.82 -1.61
N SER A 63 20.52 -4.61 -2.62
CA SER A 63 19.99 -5.97 -2.85
C SER A 63 18.46 -6.00 -2.82
N ALA A 64 17.83 -5.02 -3.49
CA ALA A 64 16.39 -4.88 -3.53
C ALA A 64 15.77 -5.83 -4.57
N ASP A 65 15.11 -6.89 -4.09
CA ASP A 65 14.45 -7.89 -4.92
C ASP A 65 12.94 -7.63 -5.10
N THR A 66 12.26 -8.50 -5.86
CA THR A 66 10.79 -8.48 -6.01
C THR A 66 10.04 -8.58 -4.67
N THR A 67 10.61 -9.27 -3.68
CA THR A 67 10.07 -9.36 -2.31
C THR A 67 10.12 -8.01 -1.60
N PHE A 68 11.17 -7.21 -1.82
CA PHE A 68 11.26 -5.86 -1.28
C PHE A 68 10.17 -4.96 -1.88
N TYR A 69 10.01 -4.97 -3.21
CA TYR A 69 8.99 -4.16 -3.87
C TYR A 69 7.56 -4.57 -3.54
N THR A 70 7.29 -5.86 -3.36
CA THR A 70 5.99 -6.32 -2.86
C THR A 70 5.75 -5.87 -1.41
N GLY A 71 6.78 -5.83 -0.57
CA GLY A 71 6.71 -5.23 0.77
C GLY A 71 6.41 -3.72 0.72
N VAL A 72 7.12 -2.98 -0.14
CA VAL A 72 6.91 -1.55 -0.36
C VAL A 72 5.49 -1.27 -0.83
N LEU A 73 5.01 -1.97 -1.86
CA LEU A 73 3.67 -1.75 -2.40
C LEU A 73 2.55 -2.23 -1.47
N ASN A 74 2.83 -2.99 -0.42
CA ASN A 74 1.82 -3.40 0.56
C ASN A 74 1.75 -2.47 1.79
N ASN A 75 2.84 -1.79 2.13
CA ASN A 75 2.94 -1.03 3.39
C ASN A 75 3.44 0.41 3.21
N SER A 76 3.44 0.95 1.98
CA SER A 76 3.78 2.35 1.75
C SER A 76 2.58 3.27 1.94
N ASP A 77 2.86 4.53 2.23
CA ASP A 77 1.89 5.60 2.24
C ASP A 77 2.06 6.45 0.98
N VAL A 78 0.95 6.76 0.32
CA VAL A 78 0.91 7.56 -0.91
C VAL A 78 0.76 9.03 -0.53
N ASP A 79 1.76 9.83 -0.87
CA ASP A 79 1.71 11.28 -0.73
C ASP A 79 0.84 11.87 -1.86
N PHE A 80 -0.42 12.15 -1.51
CA PHE A 80 -1.40 12.75 -2.43
C PHE A 80 -1.19 14.26 -2.64
N GLU A 81 -0.41 14.93 -1.78
CA GLU A 81 -0.11 16.36 -1.93
C GLU A 81 0.92 16.59 -3.03
N PHE A 82 1.87 15.67 -3.19
CA PHE A 82 2.87 15.70 -4.25
C PHE A 82 2.29 15.48 -5.65
N ASN A 83 1.10 14.88 -5.77
CA ASN A 83 0.58 14.33 -7.02
C ASN A 83 0.56 15.37 -8.16
N LYS A 84 1.53 15.24 -9.08
CA LYS A 84 1.51 15.94 -10.37
C LYS A 84 0.60 15.14 -11.31
N ARG A 85 -0.65 15.59 -11.44
CA ARG A 85 -1.55 15.09 -12.48
C ARG A 85 -0.92 15.41 -13.84
N GLY A 86 -0.55 14.38 -14.59
CA GLY A 86 0.02 14.53 -15.93
C GLY A 86 -0.97 15.28 -16.82
N THR A 87 -0.61 16.49 -17.25
CA THR A 87 -1.46 17.30 -18.13
C THR A 87 -1.37 16.85 -19.60
N ASP A 88 -0.35 16.07 -19.95
CA ASP A 88 0.05 15.90 -21.36
C ASP A 88 0.00 14.44 -21.86
N ASN A 89 0.12 13.46 -20.98
CA ASN A 89 0.04 12.03 -21.30
C ASN A 89 -0.60 11.34 -20.10
N MET A 90 -1.54 10.40 -20.31
CA MET A 90 -2.44 9.76 -19.33
C MET A 90 -1.76 8.96 -18.18
N CYS A 91 -0.66 9.47 -17.64
CA CYS A 91 0.13 8.87 -16.59
C CYS A 91 0.22 9.81 -15.40
N ASN A 92 0.01 9.28 -14.19
CA ASN A 92 0.11 10.04 -12.94
C ASN A 92 1.41 9.72 -12.23
N THR A 93 2.03 10.69 -11.57
CA THR A 93 3.23 10.46 -10.76
C THR A 93 2.89 10.52 -9.29
N TYR A 94 3.14 9.43 -8.58
CA TYR A 94 2.93 9.29 -7.15
C TYR A 94 4.26 9.27 -6.41
N LYS A 95 4.27 9.86 -5.22
CA LYS A 95 5.34 9.69 -4.24
C LYS A 95 4.86 8.68 -3.20
N LEU A 96 5.63 7.63 -2.98
CA LEU A 96 5.37 6.59 -1.99
C LEU A 96 6.42 6.68 -0.90
N ASP A 97 6.00 6.77 0.35
CA ASP A 97 6.88 6.74 1.51
C ASP A 97 6.74 5.40 2.22
N TYR A 98 7.83 4.64 2.29
CA TYR A 98 7.89 3.33 2.92
C TYR A 98 8.72 3.40 4.19
N GLN A 99 8.12 3.05 5.33
CA GLN A 99 8.84 2.93 6.59
C GLN A 99 9.48 1.55 6.67
N GLY A 100 10.78 1.48 6.37
CA GLY A 100 11.59 0.28 6.53
C GLY A 100 12.37 0.29 7.85
N ASN A 101 13.02 -0.84 8.17
CA ASN A 101 13.89 -0.95 9.34
C ASN A 101 15.08 0.04 9.31
N ASN A 102 15.49 0.47 8.11
CA ASN A 102 16.63 1.37 7.91
C ASN A 102 16.21 2.84 7.73
N GLY A 103 14.94 3.17 8.00
CA GLY A 103 14.40 4.53 7.87
C GLY A 103 13.34 4.67 6.79
N VAL A 104 13.01 5.93 6.47
CA VAL A 104 11.99 6.26 5.47
C VAL A 104 12.61 6.22 4.07
N HIS A 105 12.07 5.35 3.21
CA HIS A 105 12.42 5.28 1.80
C HIS A 105 11.33 5.98 0.97
N SER A 106 11.71 7.00 0.19
CA SER A 106 10.76 7.69 -0.69
C SER A 106 10.95 7.28 -2.15
N PHE A 107 9.91 6.77 -2.78
CA PHE A 107 9.89 6.34 -4.18
C PHE A 107 9.02 7.27 -5.02
N TYR A 108 9.47 7.58 -6.23
CA TYR A 108 8.70 8.33 -7.22
C TYR A 108 8.32 7.39 -8.35
N ILE A 109 7.03 7.09 -8.47
CA ILE A 109 6.50 6.12 -9.42
C ILE A 109 5.60 6.83 -10.42
N LYS A 110 5.91 6.69 -11.71
CA LYS A 110 5.01 7.08 -12.80
C LYS A 110 4.11 5.90 -13.14
N ASN A 111 2.83 6.09 -12.88
CA ASN A 111 1.77 5.13 -13.12
C ASN A 111 1.07 5.44 -14.46
N CYS A 112 1.23 4.57 -15.45
CA CYS A 112 0.53 4.60 -16.74
C CYS A 112 -0.51 3.46 -16.82
N ASP A 113 -1.24 3.34 -17.93
CA ASP A 113 -2.32 2.34 -18.05
C ASP A 113 -1.87 0.88 -17.86
N SER A 114 -0.74 0.49 -18.46
CA SER A 114 -0.22 -0.89 -18.40
C SER A 114 1.08 -1.04 -17.60
N THR A 115 1.83 0.04 -17.39
CA THR A 115 3.16 0.01 -16.79
C THR A 115 3.29 1.00 -15.63
N ALA A 116 4.10 0.63 -14.64
CA ALA A 116 4.45 1.48 -13.51
C ALA A 116 5.97 1.61 -13.45
N THR A 117 6.48 2.80 -13.73
CA THR A 117 7.93 3.07 -13.79
C THR A 117 8.41 3.74 -12.52
N VAL A 118 9.36 3.13 -11.81
CA VAL A 118 10.06 3.76 -10.68
C VAL A 118 11.13 4.69 -11.25
N MET A 119 10.90 6.00 -11.11
CA MET A 119 11.77 7.03 -11.68
C MET A 119 12.95 7.33 -10.76
N ARG A 120 12.67 7.46 -9.46
CA ARG A 120 13.65 7.89 -8.46
C ARG A 120 13.39 7.22 -7.13
N TRP A 121 14.46 6.88 -6.43
CA TRP A 121 14.43 6.35 -5.08
C TRP A 121 15.34 7.20 -4.20
N THR A 122 14.78 7.77 -3.13
CA THR A 122 15.52 8.51 -2.11
C THR A 122 15.79 7.57 -0.93
N LEU A 123 17.08 7.41 -0.62
CA LEU A 123 17.55 6.58 0.49
C LEU A 123 17.42 7.32 1.84
N PRO A 124 17.28 6.59 2.96
CA PRO A 124 17.31 7.16 4.30
C PRO A 124 18.70 7.71 4.65
N GLU A 125 18.74 8.63 5.61
CA GLU A 125 19.99 9.23 6.08
C GLU A 125 20.96 8.16 6.60
N GLY A 126 22.16 8.09 6.01
CA GLY A 126 23.22 7.16 6.41
C GLY A 126 23.52 6.02 5.44
N VAL A 127 22.80 5.90 4.33
CA VAL A 127 23.10 4.93 3.26
C VAL A 127 23.66 5.66 2.03
N SER A 128 24.88 5.33 1.63
CA SER A 128 25.54 5.90 0.44
C SER A 128 25.69 4.84 -0.64
N CYS A 129 25.13 5.10 -1.82
CA CYS A 129 25.36 4.34 -3.04
C CYS A 129 25.85 5.31 -4.11
N ASP A 130 26.97 5.00 -4.78
CA ASP A 130 27.49 5.78 -5.90
C ASP A 130 26.73 5.43 -7.18
N CYS A 131 25.50 5.95 -7.31
CA CYS A 131 24.66 5.78 -8.49
C CYS A 131 24.49 7.10 -9.25
N PRO A 132 24.53 7.10 -10.59
CA PRO A 132 24.26 8.29 -11.40
C PRO A 132 22.79 8.72 -11.27
N GLU A 133 22.55 10.03 -11.38
CA GLU A 133 21.21 10.65 -11.35
C GLU A 133 20.37 10.35 -12.61
#